data_AF-A0A940FKF1-F1
#
_entry.id   AF-A0A940FKF1-F1
#
_cell.length_a   1.000
_cell.length_b   1.000
_cell.length_c   1.000
_cell.angle_alpha   90.00
_cell.angle_beta   90.00
_cell.angle_gamma   90.00
#
_symmetry.space_group_name_H-M   'P 1'
#
loop_
_entity.id
_entity.type
_entity.pdbx_description
1 polymer ?
#
loop_
_entity_poly.entity_id
_entity_poly.type
_entity_poly.pdbx_seq_one_letter_code
_entity_poly.pdbx_strand_id
1 'polypeptide(L)'
;MRPFYTLLLPFTLLFVSCEKDYSYEGGTPIPPVTPPVVVPPVVSEIDQFKQILTDNKFQLRAFYSDIPIDFNPDDNQVNLETDLWQHVAFYLKDDVNTFYENGEVKIEQNHYKRPGLDDAELTRQYAITEDSDGLILMFLDATYNPLQYRIAEVGDNYFILSVEWTPGVTVYSRFEAVE
;
A
#
# COMPACT_ATOMS: atom_id res chain seq x y z
N MET A 1 2.13 53.81 -25.97
CA MET A 1 2.63 53.33 -27.28
C MET A 1 2.14 51.91 -27.50
N ARG A 2 2.02 51.53 -28.77
CA ARG A 2 1.10 50.55 -29.37
C ARG A 2 1.17 49.11 -28.81
N PRO A 3 0.05 48.37 -28.83
CA PRO A 3 -0.01 46.93 -28.60
C PRO A 3 0.46 46.16 -29.84
N PHE A 4 1.15 45.03 -29.65
CA PHE A 4 1.50 44.12 -30.74
C PHE A 4 0.74 42.79 -30.62
N TYR A 5 -0.10 42.62 -31.64
CA TYR A 5 -0.81 41.50 -32.23
C TYR A 5 -0.39 40.05 -31.91
N THR A 6 -1.39 39.29 -31.48
CA THR A 6 -1.92 38.02 -32.02
C THR A 6 -1.04 37.17 -32.94
N LEU A 7 -0.85 35.89 -32.59
CA LEU A 7 -0.84 34.80 -33.57
C LEU A 7 -1.61 33.59 -33.01
N LEU A 8 -2.91 33.53 -33.34
CA LEU A 8 -3.76 32.34 -33.25
C LEU A 8 -3.44 31.47 -34.48
N LEU A 9 -2.98 30.24 -34.26
CA LEU A 9 -2.85 29.23 -35.31
C LEU A 9 -4.22 28.54 -35.50
N PRO A 10 -4.85 28.63 -36.68
CA PRO A 10 -6.02 27.84 -37.00
C PRO A 10 -5.57 26.44 -37.43
N PHE A 11 -5.93 25.42 -36.65
CA PHE A 11 -5.85 24.03 -37.10
C PHE A 11 -7.00 23.79 -38.08
N THR A 12 -6.72 23.94 -39.37
CA THR A 12 -7.62 23.63 -40.48
C THR A 12 -7.96 22.14 -40.51
N LEU A 13 -9.23 21.83 -40.32
CA LEU A 13 -9.87 20.58 -40.72
C LEU A 13 -9.78 20.41 -42.24
N LEU A 14 -9.06 19.40 -42.70
CA LEU A 14 -9.13 18.90 -44.07
C LEU A 14 -10.14 17.74 -44.10
N PHE A 15 -11.37 18.03 -44.54
CA PHE A 15 -12.30 17.00 -44.98
C PHE A 15 -11.96 16.64 -46.43
N VAL A 16 -11.39 15.47 -46.64
CA VAL A 16 -11.32 14.85 -47.97
C VAL A 16 -12.67 14.19 -48.22
N SER A 17 -13.52 14.84 -49.02
CA SER A 17 -14.75 14.26 -49.54
C SER A 17 -14.41 13.36 -50.73
N CYS A 18 -14.32 12.05 -50.51
CA CYS A 18 -14.38 11.06 -51.59
C CYS A 18 -15.86 10.82 -51.92
N GLU A 19 -16.35 11.41 -53.01
CA GLU A 19 -17.57 10.94 -53.65
C GLU A 19 -17.28 9.59 -54.31
N LYS A 20 -17.88 8.54 -53.77
CA LYS A 20 -17.91 7.21 -54.37
C LYS A 20 -19.35 6.88 -54.73
N ASP A 21 -19.61 6.72 -56.02
CA ASP A 21 -20.90 6.36 -56.59
C ASP A 21 -21.43 5.05 -55.99
N TYR A 22 -22.68 5.11 -55.50
CA TYR A 22 -23.43 3.96 -55.02
C TYR A 22 -24.17 3.30 -56.20
N SER A 23 -23.71 2.11 -56.63
CA SER A 23 -24.59 1.18 -57.35
C SER A 23 -25.27 0.27 -56.33
N TYR A 24 -26.59 0.40 -56.19
CA TYR A 24 -27.41 -0.45 -55.34
C TYR A 24 -27.62 -1.82 -56.03
N GLU A 25 -26.83 -2.81 -55.64
CA GLU A 25 -27.24 -4.21 -55.75
C GLU A 25 -27.75 -4.66 -54.37
N GLY A 26 -28.98 -5.17 -54.35
CA GLY A 26 -29.71 -5.53 -53.13
C GLY A 26 -28.98 -6.57 -52.30
N GLY A 27 -28.39 -6.13 -51.19
CA GLY A 27 -27.95 -6.97 -50.08
C GLY A 27 -28.31 -6.28 -48.78
N THR A 28 -28.97 -6.98 -47.86
CA THR A 28 -29.23 -6.47 -46.51
C THR A 28 -27.90 -6.08 -45.85
N PRO A 29 -27.76 -4.84 -45.33
CA PRO A 29 -26.51 -4.38 -44.72
C PRO A 29 -26.20 -5.23 -43.49
N ILE A 30 -25.01 -5.84 -43.48
CA ILE A 30 -24.49 -6.52 -42.30
C ILE A 30 -24.24 -5.43 -41.26
N PRO A 31 -24.78 -5.54 -40.03
CA PRO A 31 -24.56 -4.53 -39.00
C PRO A 31 -23.05 -4.40 -38.74
N PRO A 32 -22.56 -3.17 -38.48
CA PRO A 32 -21.15 -2.95 -38.19
C PRO A 32 -20.73 -3.79 -36.98
N VAL A 33 -19.71 -4.62 -37.16
CA VAL A 33 -19.10 -5.39 -36.09
C VAL A 33 -18.29 -4.40 -35.24
N THR A 34 -18.86 -3.98 -34.10
CA THR A 34 -18.11 -3.20 -33.11
C THR A 34 -16.97 -4.08 -32.58
N PRO A 35 -15.69 -3.64 -32.66
CA PRO A 35 -14.61 -4.39 -32.01
C PRO A 35 -14.92 -4.53 -30.52
N PRO A 36 -14.64 -5.68 -29.91
CA PRO A 36 -14.89 -5.89 -28.49
C PRO A 36 -14.17 -4.80 -27.69
N VAL A 37 -14.90 -4.17 -26.76
CA VAL A 37 -14.32 -3.21 -25.81
C VAL A 37 -13.25 -3.97 -25.02
N VAL A 38 -11.98 -3.60 -25.20
CA VAL A 38 -10.88 -4.11 -24.38
C VAL A 38 -11.03 -3.46 -23.01
N VAL A 39 -11.68 -4.15 -22.09
CA VAL A 39 -11.73 -3.74 -20.68
C VAL A 39 -10.33 -4.00 -20.09
N PRO A 40 -9.63 -2.98 -19.57
CA PRO A 40 -8.35 -3.20 -18.91
C PRO A 40 -8.53 -4.17 -17.73
N PRO A 41 -7.53 -5.01 -17.42
CA PRO A 41 -7.61 -5.92 -16.29
C PRO A 41 -7.81 -5.13 -14.99
N VAL A 42 -8.81 -5.51 -14.20
CA VAL A 42 -9.01 -5.00 -12.85
C VAL A 42 -7.92 -5.62 -11.97
N VAL A 43 -6.96 -4.81 -11.51
CA VAL A 43 -5.93 -5.25 -10.55
C VAL A 43 -6.56 -5.31 -9.17
N SER A 44 -6.47 -6.45 -8.48
CA SER A 44 -7.05 -6.60 -7.15
C SER A 44 -6.34 -5.72 -6.12
N GLU A 45 -7.03 -5.33 -5.04
CA GLU A 45 -6.44 -4.55 -3.95
C GLU A 45 -5.27 -5.31 -3.29
N ILE A 46 -5.37 -6.64 -3.22
CA ILE A 46 -4.27 -7.52 -2.78
C ILE A 46 -3.05 -7.35 -3.68
N ASP A 47 -3.21 -7.37 -5.01
CA ASP A 47 -2.09 -7.27 -5.93
C ASP A 47 -1.46 -5.87 -5.89
N GLN A 48 -2.25 -4.82 -5.73
CA GLN A 48 -1.75 -3.46 -5.53
C GLN A 48 -0.94 -3.34 -4.25
N PHE A 49 -1.44 -3.88 -3.13
CA PHE A 49 -0.72 -3.84 -1.87
C PHE A 49 0.56 -4.71 -1.91
N LYS A 50 0.50 -5.90 -2.51
CA LYS A 50 1.68 -6.73 -2.75
C LYS A 50 2.76 -5.98 -3.52
N GLN A 51 2.37 -5.31 -4.59
CA GLN A 51 3.30 -4.52 -5.39
C GLN A 51 3.98 -3.43 -4.55
N ILE A 52 3.22 -2.68 -3.74
CA ILE A 52 3.78 -1.67 -2.83
C ILE A 52 4.80 -2.28 -1.86
N LEU A 53 4.48 -3.45 -1.29
CA LEU A 53 5.39 -4.16 -0.38
C LEU A 53 6.68 -4.60 -1.04
N THR A 54 6.62 -5.12 -2.27
CA THR A 54 7.78 -5.68 -2.98
C THR A 54 8.63 -4.63 -3.68
N ASP A 55 8.05 -3.48 -4.02
CA ASP A 55 8.75 -2.38 -4.71
C ASP A 55 9.59 -1.53 -3.72
N ASN A 56 9.39 -1.70 -2.41
CA ASN A 56 10.02 -0.87 -1.38
C ASN A 56 10.57 -1.70 -0.22
N LYS A 57 11.46 -1.06 0.56
CA LYS A 57 11.84 -1.53 1.90
C LYS A 57 11.11 -0.69 2.95
N PHE A 58 10.73 -1.26 4.08
CA PHE A 58 9.93 -0.54 5.08
C PHE A 58 10.54 -0.58 6.48
N GLN A 59 10.45 0.55 7.17
CA GLN A 59 10.82 0.69 8.57
C GLN A 59 9.63 1.19 9.38
N LEU A 60 9.48 0.69 10.60
CA LEU A 60 8.48 1.19 11.54
C LEU A 60 8.84 2.63 11.94
N ARG A 61 7.89 3.57 11.76
CA ARG A 61 8.11 5.01 12.03
C ARG A 61 7.20 5.58 13.10
N ALA A 62 6.03 5.00 13.32
CA ALA A 62 5.15 5.42 14.40
C ALA A 62 4.39 4.23 14.98
N PHE A 63 4.05 4.34 16.27
CA PHE A 63 3.25 3.37 17.00
C PHE A 63 2.35 4.14 17.96
N TYR A 64 1.03 4.00 17.80
CA TYR A 64 0.06 4.84 18.52
C TYR A 64 -1.29 4.15 18.67
N SER A 65 -2.13 4.59 19.60
CA SER A 65 -3.51 4.11 19.78
C SER A 65 -4.55 5.10 19.25
N ASP A 66 -5.76 4.60 19.00
CA ASP A 66 -6.94 5.43 18.68
C ASP A 66 -7.38 6.31 19.86
N ILE A 67 -7.24 5.80 21.09
CA ILE A 67 -7.60 6.49 22.33
C ILE A 67 -6.47 6.45 23.36
N PRO A 68 -6.39 7.42 24.29
CA PRO A 68 -5.37 7.41 25.34
C PRO A 68 -5.47 6.16 26.21
N ILE A 69 -4.36 5.43 26.36
CA ILE A 69 -4.29 4.18 27.11
C ILE A 69 -3.13 4.20 28.10
N ASP A 70 -3.25 3.40 29.15
CA ASP A 70 -2.12 3.05 30.00
C ASP A 70 -1.45 1.79 29.43
N PHE A 71 -0.37 2.00 28.68
CA PHE A 71 0.31 0.91 27.96
C PHE A 71 1.01 -0.08 28.90
N ASN A 72 1.42 0.37 30.09
CA ASN A 72 2.12 -0.44 31.08
C ASN A 72 1.40 -0.41 32.44
N PRO A 73 0.23 -1.07 32.54
CA PRO A 73 -0.61 -0.99 33.74
C PRO A 73 0.04 -1.59 35.00
N ASP A 74 1.14 -2.34 34.86
CA ASP A 74 1.80 -3.05 35.96
C ASP A 74 2.84 -2.19 36.71
N ASP A 75 3.20 -0.99 36.23
CA ASP A 75 4.22 -0.15 36.89
C ASP A 75 3.70 0.71 38.05
N ASN A 76 2.41 0.56 38.40
CA ASN A 76 1.69 1.34 39.42
C ASN A 76 1.61 2.85 39.09
N GLN A 77 1.84 3.27 37.85
CA GLN A 77 1.66 4.65 37.39
C GLN A 77 0.67 4.69 36.23
N VAL A 78 -0.44 5.41 36.40
CA VAL A 78 -1.40 5.60 35.32
C VAL A 78 -0.89 6.67 34.38
N ASN A 79 -0.37 6.27 33.23
CA ASN A 79 0.12 7.15 32.18
C ASN A 79 -0.74 7.00 30.92
N LEU A 80 -1.74 7.87 30.75
CA LEU A 80 -2.63 7.83 29.59
C LEU A 80 -2.02 8.57 28.39
N GLU A 81 -1.77 7.83 27.33
CA GLU A 81 -1.13 8.37 26.13
C GLU A 81 -1.63 7.70 24.85
N THR A 82 -1.58 8.45 23.76
CA THR A 82 -1.87 7.94 22.41
C THR A 82 -0.62 7.68 21.62
N ASP A 83 0.44 8.45 21.83
CA ASP A 83 1.76 8.18 21.25
C ASP A 83 2.46 7.12 22.10
N LEU A 84 2.67 5.95 21.52
CA LEU A 84 3.25 4.79 22.18
C LEU A 84 4.68 4.54 21.73
N TRP A 85 5.28 5.47 20.98
CA TRP A 85 6.58 5.28 20.36
C TRP A 85 7.70 5.02 21.36
N GLN A 86 7.64 5.61 22.57
CA GLN A 86 8.65 5.33 23.61
C GLN A 86 8.67 3.85 24.03
N HIS A 87 7.56 3.12 23.89
CA HIS A 87 7.44 1.71 24.29
C HIS A 87 7.97 0.73 23.25
N VAL A 88 8.16 1.19 22.00
CA VAL A 88 8.72 0.35 20.94
C VAL A 88 10.19 0.05 21.22
N ALA A 89 10.55 -1.23 21.18
CA ALA A 89 11.92 -1.69 21.39
C ALA A 89 12.88 -1.11 20.34
N PHE A 90 14.09 -0.73 20.75
CA PHE A 90 15.04 -0.06 19.86
C PHE A 90 15.38 -0.84 18.59
N TYR A 91 15.46 -2.18 18.65
CA TYR A 91 15.72 -2.99 17.45
C TYR A 91 14.58 -2.88 16.43
N LEU A 92 13.31 -2.90 16.85
CA LEU A 92 12.17 -2.73 15.94
C LEU A 92 12.16 -1.37 15.23
N LYS A 93 12.64 -0.32 15.92
CA LYS A 93 12.77 1.02 15.33
C LYS A 93 13.87 1.08 14.28
N ASP A 94 14.86 0.20 14.42
CA ASP A 94 16.09 0.15 13.63
C ASP A 94 16.01 -0.89 12.49
N ASP A 95 15.11 -1.86 12.58
CA ASP A 95 14.92 -2.90 11.58
C ASP A 95 14.43 -2.34 10.23
N VAL A 96 14.89 -2.96 9.14
CA VAL A 96 14.40 -2.72 7.78
C VAL A 96 13.81 -4.00 7.21
N ASN A 97 12.56 -3.93 6.74
CA ASN A 97 11.79 -5.05 6.24
C ASN A 97 11.76 -5.03 4.71
N THR A 98 12.24 -6.09 4.09
CA THR A 98 12.18 -6.31 2.63
C THR A 98 11.25 -7.48 2.34
N PHE A 99 10.16 -7.23 1.62
CA PHE A 99 9.15 -8.24 1.29
C PHE A 99 9.41 -8.83 -0.10
N TYR A 100 9.15 -10.12 -0.25
CA TYR A 100 9.36 -10.86 -1.49
C TYR A 100 8.07 -11.53 -1.96
N GLU A 101 7.90 -11.66 -3.28
CA GLU A 101 6.71 -12.27 -3.90
C GLU A 101 6.43 -13.71 -3.43
N ASN A 102 7.45 -14.42 -2.94
CA ASN A 102 7.34 -15.78 -2.42
C ASN A 102 6.74 -15.86 -1.00
N GLY A 103 6.33 -14.74 -0.41
CA GLY A 103 5.80 -14.67 0.96
C GLY A 103 6.88 -14.56 2.03
N GLU A 104 8.14 -14.38 1.65
CA GLU A 104 9.23 -14.13 2.60
C GLU A 104 9.34 -12.64 2.93
N VAL A 105 9.67 -12.36 4.18
CA VAL A 105 10.12 -11.04 4.61
C VAL A 105 11.49 -11.19 5.27
N LYS A 106 12.44 -10.42 4.77
CA LYS A 106 13.79 -10.31 5.33
C LYS A 106 13.84 -9.08 6.23
N ILE A 107 14.26 -9.30 7.47
CA ILE A 107 14.45 -8.27 8.49
C ILE A 107 15.95 -8.04 8.61
N GLU A 108 16.42 -6.89 8.15
CA GLU A 108 17.79 -6.44 8.33
C GLU A 108 17.90 -5.79 9.72
N GLN A 109 18.49 -6.52 10.67
CA GLN A 109 18.75 -6.05 12.03
C GLN A 109 20.02 -5.19 12.01
N ASN A 110 19.85 -3.86 12.02
CA ASN A 110 20.93 -2.89 11.83
C ASN A 110 21.89 -2.82 13.05
N HIS A 111 21.93 -1.68 13.75
CA HIS A 111 22.79 -1.50 14.90
C HIS A 111 22.25 -2.24 16.13
N TYR A 112 20.93 -2.16 16.35
CA TYR A 112 20.25 -2.81 17.46
C TYR A 112 19.69 -4.15 17.02
N LYS A 113 20.18 -5.22 17.66
CA LYS A 113 19.68 -6.58 17.41
C LYS A 113 18.65 -6.97 18.46
N ARG A 114 17.71 -7.84 18.07
CA ARG A 114 16.81 -8.43 19.05
C ARG A 114 17.61 -9.25 20.07
N PRO A 115 17.36 -9.07 21.38
CA PRO A 115 18.02 -9.87 22.41
C PRO A 115 17.86 -11.38 22.16
N GLY A 116 18.98 -12.09 22.17
CA GLY A 116 19.04 -13.54 21.91
C GLY A 116 19.14 -13.94 20.44
N LEU A 117 19.14 -12.99 19.50
CA LEU A 117 19.36 -13.22 18.07
C LEU A 117 20.51 -12.34 17.56
N ASP A 118 21.65 -12.96 17.27
CA ASP A 118 22.86 -12.25 16.84
C ASP A 118 22.98 -12.11 15.32
N ASP A 119 22.09 -12.75 14.56
CA ASP A 119 22.11 -12.68 13.09
C ASP A 119 21.90 -11.24 12.61
N ALA A 120 22.63 -10.83 11.58
CA ALA A 120 22.40 -9.51 10.96
C ALA A 120 21.08 -9.46 10.20
N GLU A 121 20.59 -10.62 9.74
CA GLU A 121 19.41 -10.73 8.90
C GLU A 121 18.58 -11.92 9.33
N LEU A 122 17.27 -11.76 9.35
CA LEU A 122 16.32 -12.82 9.69
C LEU A 122 15.31 -12.98 8.56
N THR A 123 15.11 -14.21 8.10
CA THR A 123 14.02 -14.53 7.18
C THR A 123 12.80 -15.02 7.95
N ARG A 124 11.65 -14.43 7.65
CA ARG A 124 10.33 -14.80 8.18
C ARG A 124 9.33 -14.91 7.05
N GLN A 125 8.10 -15.30 7.38
CA GLN A 125 7.01 -15.44 6.43
C GLN A 125 5.97 -14.35 6.70
N TYR A 126 5.34 -13.87 5.63
CA TYR A 126 4.16 -13.03 5.67
C TYR A 126 3.10 -13.56 4.71
N ALA A 127 1.85 -13.18 4.92
CA ALA A 127 0.77 -13.46 3.98
C ALA A 127 -0.24 -12.33 3.95
N ILE A 128 -0.81 -12.08 2.78
CA ILE A 128 -1.91 -11.12 2.60
C ILE A 128 -3.16 -11.92 2.28
N THR A 129 -4.22 -11.66 3.05
CA THR A 129 -5.55 -12.24 2.85
C THR A 129 -6.59 -11.12 2.89
N GLU A 130 -7.84 -11.45 2.62
CA GLU A 130 -8.96 -10.51 2.70
C GLU A 130 -10.17 -11.20 3.34
N ASP A 131 -11.00 -10.42 4.01
CA ASP A 131 -12.36 -10.83 4.40
C ASP A 131 -13.35 -9.68 4.17
N SER A 132 -14.55 -9.76 4.75
CA SER A 132 -15.59 -8.75 4.58
C SER A 132 -15.22 -7.37 5.11
N ASP A 133 -14.25 -7.28 6.03
CA ASP A 133 -13.87 -6.04 6.71
C ASP A 133 -12.60 -5.42 6.09
N GLY A 134 -12.01 -6.06 5.08
CA GLY A 134 -10.88 -5.55 4.30
C GLY A 134 -9.66 -6.45 4.34
N LEU A 135 -8.51 -5.88 3.96
CA LEU A 135 -7.26 -6.61 3.85
C LEU A 135 -6.66 -6.93 5.22
N ILE A 136 -6.04 -8.10 5.28
CA ILE A 136 -5.33 -8.64 6.44
C ILE A 136 -3.88 -8.89 6.03
N LEU A 137 -2.95 -8.48 6.88
CA LEU A 137 -1.56 -8.87 6.79
C LEU A 137 -1.20 -9.78 7.97
N MET A 138 -0.87 -11.03 7.68
CA MET A 138 -0.18 -11.92 8.61
C MET A 138 1.30 -11.54 8.60
N PHE A 139 1.75 -10.88 9.65
CA PHE A 139 3.13 -10.41 9.77
C PHE A 139 3.64 -10.65 11.19
N LEU A 140 4.56 -9.84 11.70
CA LEU A 140 5.32 -10.14 12.90
C LEU A 140 4.93 -9.22 14.06
N ASP A 141 4.86 -9.76 15.27
CA ASP A 141 4.83 -8.99 16.50
C ASP A 141 6.23 -8.52 16.94
N ALA A 142 6.29 -7.82 18.07
CA ALA A 142 7.53 -7.34 18.66
C ALA A 142 8.55 -8.46 18.96
N THR A 143 8.11 -9.71 19.05
CA THR A 143 8.94 -10.89 19.31
C THR A 143 9.18 -11.73 18.05
N TYR A 144 8.94 -11.17 16.86
CA TYR A 144 9.00 -11.84 15.56
C TYR A 144 8.18 -13.13 15.48
N ASN A 145 7.07 -13.21 16.22
CA ASN A 145 6.08 -14.25 16.08
C ASN A 145 4.97 -13.78 15.14
N PRO A 146 4.33 -14.70 14.39
CA PRO A 146 3.21 -14.34 13.53
C PRO A 146 2.06 -13.70 14.31
N LEU A 147 1.59 -12.55 13.85
CA LEU A 147 0.41 -11.84 14.33
C LEU A 147 -0.42 -11.35 13.14
N GLN A 148 -1.74 -11.42 13.30
CA GLN A 148 -2.70 -10.94 12.31
C GLN A 148 -2.97 -9.46 12.51
N TYR A 149 -2.77 -8.67 11.45
CA TYR A 149 -3.08 -7.25 11.43
C TYR A 149 -4.14 -6.94 10.37
N ARG A 150 -4.95 -5.93 10.64
CA ARG A 150 -5.75 -5.25 9.60
C ARG A 150 -4.88 -4.23 8.91
N ILE A 151 -5.07 -4.06 7.60
CA ILE A 151 -4.47 -2.94 6.87
C ILE A 151 -5.42 -1.76 7.01
N ALA A 152 -5.03 -0.77 7.83
CA ALA A 152 -5.85 0.40 8.09
C ALA A 152 -5.73 1.44 6.98
N GLU A 153 -4.54 1.59 6.39
CA GLU A 153 -4.27 2.58 5.35
C GLU A 153 -3.09 2.14 4.47
N VAL A 154 -3.17 2.45 3.18
CA VAL A 154 -2.10 2.25 2.20
C VAL A 154 -1.89 3.55 1.44
N GLY A 155 -0.65 4.04 1.44
CA GLY A 155 -0.20 5.15 0.60
C GLY A 155 0.95 4.71 -0.32
N ASP A 156 1.41 5.62 -1.17
CA ASP A 156 2.45 5.32 -2.18
C ASP A 156 3.78 4.88 -1.56
N ASN A 157 4.11 5.40 -0.38
CA ASN A 157 5.37 5.17 0.32
C ASN A 157 5.19 4.81 1.80
N TYR A 158 3.99 4.37 2.20
CA TYR A 158 3.73 3.93 3.56
C TYR A 158 2.53 2.99 3.63
N PHE A 159 2.43 2.25 4.73
CA PHE A 159 1.20 1.58 5.11
C PHE A 159 1.02 1.61 6.62
N ILE A 160 -0.22 1.46 7.08
CA ILE A 160 -0.57 1.41 8.50
C ILE A 160 -1.26 0.09 8.79
N LEU A 161 -0.69 -0.65 9.72
CA LEU A 161 -1.30 -1.85 10.29
C LEU A 161 -2.07 -1.49 11.54
N SER A 162 -3.16 -2.17 11.81
CA SER A 162 -3.90 -2.06 13.07
C SER A 162 -4.19 -3.41 13.70
N VAL A 163 -4.27 -3.42 15.03
CA VAL A 163 -4.65 -4.58 15.84
C VAL A 163 -5.45 -4.12 17.04
N GLU A 164 -6.48 -4.88 17.42
CA GLU A 164 -7.19 -4.66 18.68
C GLU A 164 -6.30 -5.15 19.83
N TRP A 165 -5.87 -4.24 20.69
CA TRP A 165 -4.97 -4.55 21.80
C TRP A 165 -5.74 -5.05 23.03
N THR A 166 -6.82 -4.33 23.37
CA THR A 166 -7.82 -4.73 24.37
C THR A 166 -9.21 -4.35 23.84
N PRO A 167 -10.31 -4.88 24.41
CA PRO A 167 -11.64 -4.62 23.88
C PRO A 167 -11.92 -3.11 23.69
N GLY A 168 -12.13 -2.70 22.44
CA GLY A 168 -12.42 -1.31 22.08
C GLY A 168 -11.21 -0.37 22.03
N VAL A 169 -9.98 -0.91 22.03
CA VAL A 169 -8.74 -0.15 21.86
C VAL A 169 -7.98 -0.69 20.66
N THR A 170 -7.74 0.17 19.68
CA THR A 170 -6.96 -0.17 18.48
C THR A 170 -5.59 0.47 18.56
N VAL A 171 -4.56 -0.33 18.30
CA VAL A 171 -3.19 0.14 18.17
C VAL A 171 -2.75 0.06 16.72
N TYR A 172 -2.02 1.07 16.27
CA TYR A 172 -1.57 1.28 14.90
C TYR A 172 -0.05 1.26 14.82
N SER A 173 0.47 0.60 13.79
CA SER A 173 1.87 0.56 13.42
C SER A 173 2.03 1.14 12.03
N ARG A 174 2.68 2.30 11.91
CA ARG A 174 2.95 2.98 10.63
C ARG A 174 4.34 2.60 10.12
N PHE A 175 4.38 2.04 8.92
CA PHE A 175 5.60 1.70 8.22
C PHE A 175 5.79 2.66 7.05
N GLU A 176 6.99 3.21 6.90
CA GLU A 176 7.33 4.09 5.78
C GLU A 176 8.45 3.47 4.95
N ALA A 177 8.40 3.73 3.64
CA ALA A 177 9.42 3.30 2.72
C ALA A 177 10.77 3.96 3.06
N VAL A 178 11.85 3.19 2.91
CA VAL A 178 13.23 3.66 3.11
C VAL A 178 14.06 3.37 1.86
N GLU A 179 15.01 4.26 1.59
CA GLU A 179 15.97 4.17 0.47
C GLU A 179 17.05 3.11 0.70
#